data_AF-A0A7G8A8T4-F1
#
_entry.id   AF-A0A7G8A8T4-F1
#
_cell.length_a   1.000
_cell.length_b   1.000
_cell.length_c   1.000
_cell.angle_alpha   90.00
_cell.angle_beta   90.00
_cell.angle_gamma   90.00
#
_symmetry.space_group_name_H-M   'P 1'
#
loop_
_entity.id
_entity.type
_entity.pdbx_description
1 polymer ?
#
loop_
_entity_poly.entity_id
_entity_poly.type
_entity_poly.pdbx_seq_one_letter_code
_entity_poly.pdbx_strand_id
1 'polypeptide(L)' 'MKKNQSFLLVIGSIILGIIGFLPSLLTILGVDSKVKLNPKYYNSKDEPLFVEDKKSIE' A
#
# COMPACT_ATOMS: atom_id res chain seq x y z
N MET A 1 23.41 -17.24 28.05
CA MET A 1 23.29 -16.90 26.62
C MET A 1 21.96 -16.22 26.24
N LYS A 2 21.31 -15.43 27.14
CA LYS A 2 19.97 -14.82 26.91
C LYS A 2 19.98 -13.34 26.49
N LYS A 3 21.11 -12.63 26.62
CA LYS A 3 21.20 -11.18 26.43
C LYS A 3 20.97 -10.73 24.98
N ASN A 4 21.26 -11.62 24.02
CA ASN A 4 21.27 -11.33 22.59
C ASN A 4 19.89 -11.56 21.95
N GLN A 5 19.05 -12.38 22.58
CA GLN A 5 17.73 -12.74 22.07
C GLN A 5 16.75 -11.56 22.15
N SER A 6 16.75 -10.82 23.26
CA SER A 6 15.92 -9.61 23.40
C SER A 6 16.27 -8.53 22.38
N PHE A 7 17.56 -8.39 22.05
CA PHE A 7 18.01 -7.44 21.04
C PHE A 7 17.54 -7.82 19.62
N LEU A 8 17.59 -9.11 19.28
CA LEU A 8 17.08 -9.62 18.00
C LEU A 8 15.57 -9.45 17.88
N LEU A 9 14.82 -9.65 18.96
CA LEU A 9 13.37 -9.44 18.98
C LEU A 9 12.98 -7.97 18.77
N VAL A 10 13.71 -7.04 19.40
CA VAL A 10 13.50 -5.61 19.20
C VAL A 10 13.76 -5.22 17.75
N ILE A 11 14.89 -5.63 17.17
CA ILE A 11 15.20 -5.36 15.75
C ILE A 11 14.15 -5.98 14.83
N GLY A 12 13.77 -7.23 15.07
CA GLY A 12 12.74 -7.93 14.30
C GLY A 12 11.40 -7.19 14.32
N SER A 13 10.99 -6.67 15.47
CA SER A 13 9.73 -5.91 15.60
C SER A 13 9.76 -4.58 14.82
N ILE A 14 10.90 -3.89 14.80
CA ILE A 14 11.08 -2.64 14.04
C ILE A 14 11.02 -2.92 12.55
N ILE A 15 11.74 -3.94 12.08
CA ILE A 15 11.72 -4.36 10.67
C ILE A 15 10.30 -4.76 10.26
N LEU A 16 9.61 -5.55 11.09
CA LEU A 16 8.25 -5.99 10.81
C LEU A 16 7.26 -4.81 10.78
N GLY A 17 7.44 -3.83 11.66
CA GLY A 17 6.67 -2.58 11.66
C GLY A 17 6.89 -1.78 10.37
N ILE A 18 8.14 -1.65 9.92
CA ILE A 18 8.46 -0.95 8.65
C ILE A 18 7.85 -1.69 7.46
N ILE A 19 7.99 -3.02 7.38
CA ILE A 19 7.42 -3.83 6.28
C ILE A 19 5.90 -3.74 6.26
N GLY A 20 5.25 -3.86 7.42
CA GLY A 20 3.78 -3.80 7.53
C GLY A 20 3.21 -2.41 7.25
N PHE A 21 3.97 -1.36 7.54
CA PHE A 21 3.56 0.03 7.32
C PHE A 21 3.93 0.56 5.93
N LEU A 22 4.82 -0.12 5.20
CA LEU A 22 5.28 0.29 3.87
C LEU A 22 4.15 0.53 2.84
N PRO A 23 3.13 -0.33 2.71
CA PRO A 23 2.00 -0.09 1.80
C PRO A 23 1.21 1.19 2.16
N SER A 24 1.08 1.48 3.45
CA SER A 24 0.43 2.69 3.94
C SER A 24 1.27 3.95 3.68
N LEU A 25 2.60 3.90 3.84
CA LEU A 25 3.48 5.01 3.44
C LEU A 25 3.34 5.31 1.94
N LEU A 26 3.35 4.29 1.08
CA LEU A 26 3.22 4.48 -0.36
C LEU A 26 1.89 5.20 -0.72
N THR A 27 0.83 4.89 0.02
CA THR A 27 -0.48 5.56 -0.10
C THR A 27 -0.41 7.03 0.35
N ILE A 28 0.22 7.32 1.49
CA ILE A 28 0.33 8.68 2.05
C ILE A 28 1.24 9.57 1.20
N LEU A 29 2.33 9.01 0.67
CA LEU A 29 3.29 9.70 -0.18
C LEU A 29 2.73 10.02 -1.57
N GLY A 30 1.48 9.62 -1.85
CA GLY A 30 0.80 9.94 -3.11
C GLY A 30 1.52 9.34 -4.31
N VAL A 31 2.18 8.18 -4.14
CA VAL A 31 2.76 7.45 -5.27
C VAL A 31 1.61 7.14 -6.22
N ASP A 32 1.63 7.79 -7.38
CA ASP A 32 0.52 7.81 -8.33
C ASP A 32 0.21 6.37 -8.76
N SER A 33 -0.85 5.81 -8.16
CA SER A 33 -1.30 4.48 -8.51
C SER A 33 -1.90 4.58 -9.90
N LYS A 34 -1.37 3.79 -10.85
CA LYS A 34 -1.85 3.73 -12.25
C LYS A 34 -3.35 3.43 -12.40
N VAL A 35 -4.00 3.07 -11.31
CA VAL A 35 -5.41 2.75 -11.19
C VAL A 35 -6.04 3.62 -10.12
N LYS A 36 -7.19 4.22 -10.43
CA LYS A 36 -8.04 4.98 -9.51
C LYS A 36 -9.40 4.30 -9.36
N LEU A 37 -10.08 4.59 -8.26
CA LEU A 37 -11.47 4.15 -8.07
C LEU A 37 -12.36 4.71 -9.18
N ASN A 38 -13.19 3.86 -9.77
CA ASN A 38 -14.15 4.28 -10.79
C ASN A 38 -15.31 5.05 -10.12
N PRO A 39 -15.48 6.37 -10.38
CA PRO A 39 -16.60 7.12 -9.81
C PRO A 39 -17.97 6.63 -10.33
N LYS A 40 -17.98 5.86 -11.42
CA LYS A 40 -19.18 5.27 -12.01
C LYS A 40 -19.44 3.84 -11.56
N TYR A 41 -18.65 3.29 -10.62
CA TYR A 41 -18.75 1.90 -10.20
C TYR A 41 -20.17 1.46 -9.81
N TYR A 42 -20.96 2.35 -9.20
CA TYR A 42 -22.32 2.04 -8.77
C TYR A 42 -23.40 2.34 -9.81
N ASN A 43 -23.03 2.79 -11.01
CA ASN A 43 -24.01 3.15 -12.05
C ASN A 43 -24.54 1.94 -12.80
N SER A 44 -23.74 0.87 -12.94
CA SER A 44 -24.18 -0.39 -13.54
C SER A 44 -23.40 -1.57 -12.98
N LYS A 45 -23.95 -2.78 -13.09
CA LYS A 45 -23.33 -4.00 -12.55
C LYS A 45 -22.01 -4.36 -13.24
N ASP A 46 -21.81 -3.86 -14.46
CA ASP A 46 -20.68 -4.22 -15.32
C ASP A 46 -19.52 -3.21 -15.22
N GLU A 47 -19.67 -2.15 -14.41
CA GLU A 47 -18.64 -1.15 -14.21
C GLU A 47 -17.50 -1.70 -13.34
N PRO A 48 -16.22 -1.59 -13.77
CA PRO A 48 -15.10 -2.08 -12.98
C PRO A 48 -14.87 -1.18 -11.76
N LEU A 49 -14.40 -1.78 -10.64
CA LEU A 49 -14.10 -1.07 -9.39
C LEU A 49 -12.96 -0.06 -9.56
N PHE A 50 -11.98 -0.39 -10.40
CA PHE A 50 -10.82 0.44 -10.69
C PHE A 50 -10.74 0.74 -12.19
N VAL A 51 -10.33 1.96 -12.53
CA VAL A 51 -10.06 2.42 -13.89
C VAL A 51 -8.64 2.96 -13.97
N GLU A 52 -7.99 2.78 -15.12
CA GLU A 52 -6.65 3.32 -15.33
C GLU A 52 -6.68 4.84 -15.38
N ASP A 53 -5.65 5.45 -14.79
CA ASP A 53 -5.52 6.89 -14.76
C ASP A 53 -5.02 7.38 -16.13
N LYS A 54 -5.93 8.01 -16.89
CA LYS A 54 -5.72 8.41 -18.30
C LYS A 54 -4.55 9.37 -18.53
N LYS A 55 -3.90 9.87 -17.47
CA LYS A 55 -2.70 10.73 -17.55
C LYS A 55 -1.42 9.96 -17.94
N SER A 56 -1.46 8.63 -17.99
CA SER A 56 -0.28 7.80 -18.31
C SER A 56 -0.05 7.57 -19.81
N ILE A 57 -0.89 8.12 -20.69
CA ILE A 57 -0.75 8.02 -22.15
C ILE A 57 -1.04 9.40 -22.76
N GLU A 58 -0.12 10.33 -22.58
CA GLU A 58 0.03 11.50 -23.45
C GLU A 58 1.52 11.85 -23.57
#